data_AF-A0A9E5G6R7-F1
#
_entry.id   AF-A0A9E5G6R7-F1
#
_cell.length_a   1.000
_cell.length_b   1.000
_cell.length_c   1.000
_cell.angle_alpha   90.00
_cell.angle_beta   90.00
_cell.angle_gamma   90.00
#
_symmetry.space_group_name_H-M   'P 1'
#
loop_
_entity.id
_entity.type
_entity.pdbx_description
1 polymer ?
#
loop_
_entity_poly.entity_id
_entity_poly.type
_entity_poly.pdbx_seq_one_letter_code
_entity_poly.pdbx_strand_id
1 'polypeptide(L)' 'FVAAVPGAAFFAPGFVRFSYACSMDNIREGMQRLKEFLSSL' A
#
# COMPACT_ATOMS: atom_id res chain seq x y z
N PHE A 1 -1.06 -1.60 10.80
CA PHE A 1 -2.00 -1.83 9.68
C PHE A 1 -1.48 -1.09 8.45
N VAL A 2 -1.92 -1.47 7.25
CA VAL A 2 -1.60 -0.78 5.98
C VAL A 2 -2.90 -0.35 5.34
N ALA A 3 -3.02 0.92 4.96
CA ALA A 3 -4.20 1.46 4.28
C ALA A 3 -3.82 1.92 2.86
N ALA A 4 -4.68 1.62 1.89
CA ALA A 4 -4.52 2.00 0.49
C ALA A 4 -5.85 2.49 -0.07
N VAL A 5 -5.82 3.29 -1.13
CA VAL A 5 -7.04 3.68 -1.86
C VAL A 5 -7.18 2.76 -3.09
N PRO A 6 -8.35 2.11 -3.30
CA PRO A 6 -8.59 1.33 -4.51
C PRO A 6 -8.48 2.21 -5.77
N GLY A 7 -7.78 1.71 -6.79
CA GLY A 7 -7.57 2.39 -8.07
C GLY A 7 -8.84 2.58 -8.90
N ALA A 8 -9.92 1.84 -8.58
CA ALA A 8 -11.23 2.01 -9.20
C ALA A 8 -11.76 3.45 -9.06
N ALA A 9 -11.43 4.16 -7.98
CA ALA A 9 -11.78 5.58 -7.79
C ALA A 9 -11.04 6.52 -8.77
N PHE A 10 -10.02 6.03 -9.48
CA PHE A 10 -9.18 6.77 -10.42
C PHE A 10 -9.19 6.16 -11.83
N PHE A 11 -10.27 5.44 -12.20
CA PHE A 11 -10.39 4.75 -13.50
C PHE A 11 -9.26 3.74 -13.79
N ALA A 12 -8.63 3.19 -12.74
CA ALA A 12 -7.57 2.19 -12.81
C ALA A 12 -7.94 0.93 -11.99
N PRO A 13 -8.94 0.14 -12.43
CA PRO A 13 -9.34 -1.09 -11.74
C PRO A 13 -8.18 -2.10 -11.71
N GLY A 14 -8.08 -2.88 -10.63
CA GLY A 14 -6.99 -3.84 -10.41
C GLY A 14 -5.72 -3.24 -9.79
N PHE A 15 -5.67 -1.92 -9.61
CA PHE A 15 -4.56 -1.22 -8.96
C PHE A 15 -4.97 -0.63 -7.60
N VAL A 16 -3.99 -0.23 -6.80
CA VAL A 16 -4.17 0.53 -5.55
C VAL A 16 -3.20 1.71 -5.51
N ARG A 17 -3.57 2.77 -4.79
CA ARG A 17 -2.74 3.96 -4.61
C ARG A 17 -2.31 4.11 -3.16
N PHE A 18 -1.02 4.33 -2.96
CA PHE A 18 -0.42 4.69 -1.67
C PHE A 18 -0.03 6.17 -1.64
N SER A 19 -0.17 6.80 -0.48
CA SER A 19 0.48 8.09 -0.20
C SER A 19 1.90 7.84 0.28
N TYR A 20 2.86 8.63 -0.22
CA TYR A 20 4.25 8.64 0.24
C TYR A 20 4.61 9.94 0.99
N ALA A 21 3.62 10.78 1.29
CA ALA A 21 3.80 12.02 2.05
C ALA A 21 3.81 11.74 3.58
N CYS A 22 4.74 10.90 4.03
CA CYS A 22 4.96 10.55 5.44
C CYS A 22 6.44 10.22 5.69
N SER A 23 6.80 9.83 6.92
CA SER A 23 8.20 9.52 7.24
C SER A 23 8.71 8.30 6.48
N MET A 24 10.02 8.27 6.20
CA MET A 24 10.67 7.11 5.59
C MET A 24 10.48 5.83 6.41
N ASP A 25 10.41 5.95 7.73
CA ASP A 25 10.19 4.80 8.63
C ASP A 25 8.79 4.22 8.46
N ASN A 26 7.76 5.06 8.36
CA ASN A 26 6.39 4.62 8.07
C ASN A 26 6.30 3.94 6.70
N ILE A 27 7.00 4.47 5.69
CA ILE A 27 7.05 3.86 4.36
C ILE A 27 7.70 2.48 4.44
N ARG A 28 8.88 2.35 5.06
CA ARG A 28 9.58 1.07 5.18
C ARG A 28 8.76 0.02 5.93
N GLU A 29 8.19 0.39 7.07
CA GLU A 29 7.35 -0.50 7.88
C GLU A 29 6.07 -0.92 7.13
N GLY A 30 5.42 0.02 6.45
CA GLY A 30 4.22 -0.25 5.65
C GLY A 30 4.50 -1.22 4.50
N MET A 31 5.61 -1.01 3.78
CA MET A 31 6.02 -1.91 2.69
C MET A 31 6.45 -3.29 3.19
N GLN A 32 7.12 -3.38 4.34
CA GLN A 32 7.48 -4.67 4.96
C GLN A 32 6.24 -5.48 5.32
N ARG A 33 5.24 -4.86 5.96
CA ARG A 33 3.95 -5.51 6.27
C ARG A 33 3.20 -5.97 5.02
N LEU A 34 3.20 -5.16 3.96
CA LEU A 34 2.59 -5.52 2.68
C LEU A 34 3.28 -6.74 2.07
N LYS A 35 4.61 -6.78 2.10
CA LYS A 35 5.41 -7.91 1.62
C LYS A 35 5.08 -9.20 2.39
N GLU A 36 5.01 -9.14 3.71
CA GLU A 36 4.67 -10.28 4.56
C GLU A 36 3.28 -10.84 4.24
N PHE A 37 2.28 -9.96 4.13
CA PHE A 37 0.93 -10.34 3.73
C PHE A 37 0.91 -11.04 2.36
N LEU A 38 1.53 -10.43 1.34
CA LEU A 38 1.56 -11.00 -0.01
C LEU A 38 2.31 -12.35 -0.07
N SER A 39 3.29 -12.57 0.81
CA SER A 39 4.02 -13.83 0.88
C SER A 39 3.24 -14.94 1.60
N SER A 40 2.20 -14.57 2.36
CA SER A 40 1.30 -15.50 3.05
C SER A 40 0.05 -15.90 2.25
N LEU A 41 -0.14 -15.29 1.08
CA LEU A 41 -1.20 -15.65 0.11
C LEU A 41 -0.76 -16.84 -0.74
#